data_AF-A0AA36MNX1-F1
#
_entry.id   AF-A0AA36MNX1-F1
#
_cell.length_a   1.000
_cell.length_b   1.000
_cell.length_c   1.000
_cell.angle_alpha   90.00
_cell.angle_beta   90.00
_cell.angle_gamma   90.00
#
_symmetry.space_group_name_H-M   'P 1'
#
loop_
_entity.id
_entity.type
_entity.pdbx_description
1 polymer ?
#
loop_
_entity_poly.entity_id
_entity_poly.type
_entity_poly.pdbx_seq_one_letter_code
_entity_poly.pdbx_strand_id
1 'polypeptide(L)'
;MEAKEDPPPEEAETLSPKGQAGWEAKSEKNMMQARNLIRDMLTTVRNNEVQEASCKEALQEADKREKEAKKAAVFNKAAAHEKVIATSFKCMQDIEDAILQTEDSLSKLTHERYRGFANLQVCERRKELREQRPKEETFQDALAGALAAEKAVLEAGRKELKELESQGKSIVEELRQKRKFLSEDTGSRRLQMMEDLKTLSPQVALPPVKSPSNKASSPKDGKTNDQFFEAKPFEENAKETKEAASKDAAPKEGNKEAKEGKEATKEAKEPKETKETKETKEAKETKETKETKETKETKDGNAKPKEATEGKEVPKEEEKDGAQSPTSAPAVPMTAEEKKKAEEASKQLIQDTLKLLEKCSCHRNKSLETIHKVKQDTNRASHRVEDCLSRRTAELAEMKKQLEKHALDVEAAILRAERSLEKTERRLDTKDAKKVEKFQSDIEILRKLREAREQLGKDIRNKFAALEIDNMCRRVTAAKASEAKMKQAMTNNMSRSGSAPTLKKKSTNATEFSLDEGAESPDSEKPMTPATAAGSAVKTVKELKEAAKEGKESPKEAFKEQAKDPKEPPKEAPKEPEAKEAPKEAPKEAKDAGNEANESPEGNESADAAKA
;
A
#
# COMPACT_ATOMS: atom_id res chain seq x y z
N MET A 1 6.89 -70.27 56.48
CA MET A 1 7.85 -71.38 56.35
C MET A 1 8.15 -71.88 57.74
N GLU A 2 8.13 -73.20 57.86
CA GLU A 2 8.18 -74.03 59.06
C GLU A 2 9.29 -73.71 60.06
N ALA A 3 9.10 -74.29 61.25
CA ALA A 3 10.04 -74.50 62.36
C ALA A 3 10.14 -73.33 63.35
N LYS A 4 10.06 -73.53 64.66
CA LYS A 4 10.16 -74.74 65.49
C LYS A 4 9.45 -74.39 66.80
N GLU A 5 8.58 -75.28 67.30
CA GLU A 5 8.10 -75.20 68.68
C GLU A 5 9.32 -75.32 69.61
N ASP A 6 9.56 -74.30 70.42
CA ASP A 6 10.58 -74.37 71.47
C ASP A 6 10.19 -75.45 72.49
N PRO A 7 11.11 -76.36 72.84
CA PRO A 7 10.85 -77.40 73.84
C PRO A 7 10.61 -76.78 75.22
N PRO A 8 9.85 -77.46 76.11
CA PRO A 8 9.59 -76.98 77.46
C PRO A 8 10.91 -76.80 78.24
N PRO A 9 11.02 -75.77 79.11
CA PRO A 9 12.21 -75.57 79.92
C PRO A 9 12.39 -76.76 80.86
N GLU A 10 13.40 -77.57 80.55
CA GLU A 10 13.89 -78.68 81.34
C GLU A 10 14.32 -78.17 82.73
N GLU A 11 13.67 -78.65 83.78
CA GLU A 11 13.95 -78.31 85.19
C GLU A 11 15.38 -78.71 85.53
N ALA A 12 16.30 -77.75 85.50
CA ALA A 12 17.67 -77.94 85.95
C ALA A 12 17.70 -78.12 87.48
N GLU A 13 17.68 -79.38 87.92
CA GLU A 13 17.97 -79.79 89.29
C GLU A 13 19.24 -79.08 89.80
N THR A 14 19.07 -78.28 90.86
CA THR A 14 20.15 -77.61 91.58
C THR A 14 20.87 -78.61 92.46
N LEU A 15 21.60 -79.54 91.84
CA LEU A 15 22.58 -80.37 92.53
C LEU A 15 23.67 -79.47 93.11
N SER A 16 23.65 -79.34 94.44
CA SER A 16 24.67 -78.62 95.21
C SER A 16 26.05 -79.25 94.93
N PRO A 17 27.05 -78.48 94.50
CA PRO A 17 28.34 -79.02 94.07
C PRO A 17 29.03 -79.74 95.24
N LYS A 18 29.20 -81.06 95.14
CA LYS A 18 29.81 -81.95 96.16
C LYS A 18 31.32 -81.78 96.33
N GLY A 19 31.87 -80.60 96.06
CA GLY A 19 33.28 -80.30 96.25
C GLY A 19 33.62 -78.85 95.91
N GLN A 20 34.45 -78.22 96.74
CA GLN A 20 34.90 -76.84 96.60
C GLN A 20 35.48 -76.55 95.20
N ALA A 21 36.26 -77.47 94.65
CA ALA A 21 36.81 -77.37 93.29
C ALA A 21 35.73 -77.32 92.19
N GLY A 22 34.61 -78.02 92.36
CA GLY A 22 33.48 -78.00 91.41
C GLY A 22 32.66 -76.72 91.50
N TRP A 23 32.55 -76.13 92.71
CA TRP A 23 31.94 -74.81 92.90
C TRP A 23 32.84 -73.71 92.32
N GLU A 24 34.15 -73.77 92.55
CA GLU A 24 35.13 -72.84 91.96
C GLU A 24 35.12 -72.92 90.43
N ALA A 25 35.16 -74.11 89.83
CA ALA A 25 35.09 -74.27 88.38
C ALA A 25 33.75 -73.80 87.79
N LYS A 26 32.62 -74.05 88.48
CA LYS A 26 31.29 -73.57 88.04
C LYS A 26 31.15 -72.05 88.22
N SER A 27 31.70 -71.49 89.29
CA SER A 27 31.73 -70.05 89.57
C SER A 27 32.65 -69.32 88.59
N GLU A 28 33.82 -69.87 88.27
CA GLU A 28 34.74 -69.36 87.26
C GLU A 28 34.13 -69.46 85.86
N LYS A 29 33.46 -70.57 85.53
CA LYS A 29 32.70 -70.70 84.28
C LYS A 29 31.56 -69.68 84.20
N ASN A 30 30.82 -69.46 85.28
CA ASN A 30 29.76 -68.44 85.35
C ASN A 30 30.33 -67.01 85.26
N MET A 31 31.48 -66.74 85.88
CA MET A 31 32.20 -65.46 85.79
C MET A 31 32.75 -65.23 84.38
N MET A 32 33.26 -66.27 83.73
CA MET A 32 33.72 -66.21 82.34
C MET A 32 32.55 -66.01 81.38
N GLN A 33 31.42 -66.70 81.59
CA GLN A 33 30.16 -66.48 80.88
C GLN A 33 29.66 -65.05 81.08
N ALA A 34 29.64 -64.53 82.31
CA ALA A 34 29.24 -63.15 82.60
C ALA A 34 30.17 -62.12 81.93
N ARG A 35 31.50 -62.35 81.96
CA ARG A 35 32.47 -61.48 81.26
C ARG A 35 32.30 -61.52 79.73
N ASN A 36 32.04 -62.69 79.16
CA ASN A 36 31.75 -62.82 77.74
C ASN A 36 30.43 -62.13 77.38
N LEU A 37 29.39 -62.29 78.19
CA LEU A 37 28.08 -61.65 77.98
C LEU A 37 28.18 -60.10 78.08
N ILE A 38 28.98 -59.57 79.02
CA ILE A 38 29.27 -58.13 79.10
C ILE A 38 30.04 -57.65 77.85
N ARG A 39 31.04 -58.42 77.38
CA ARG A 39 31.80 -58.09 76.16
C ARG A 39 30.88 -58.10 74.93
N ASP A 40 30.02 -59.11 74.80
CA ASP A 40 29.08 -59.26 73.70
C ASP A 40 28.03 -58.14 73.73
N MET A 41 27.52 -57.77 74.91
CA MET A 41 26.62 -56.62 75.08
C MET A 41 27.30 -55.31 74.68
N LEU A 42 28.52 -55.02 75.15
CA LEU A 42 29.24 -53.80 74.78
C LEU A 42 29.59 -53.76 73.29
N THR A 43 29.92 -54.90 72.69
CA THR A 43 30.14 -55.02 71.24
C THR A 43 28.86 -54.77 70.46
N THR A 44 27.71 -55.27 70.95
CA THR A 44 26.40 -55.03 70.36
C THR A 44 26.00 -53.56 70.45
N VAL A 45 26.21 -52.89 71.60
CA VAL A 45 25.95 -51.45 71.75
C VAL A 45 26.80 -50.64 70.77
N ARG A 46 28.11 -50.92 70.69
CA ARG A 46 29.00 -50.24 69.74
C ARG A 46 28.60 -50.48 68.28
N ASN A 47 28.19 -51.70 67.93
CA ASN A 47 27.71 -52.02 66.58
C ASN A 47 26.39 -51.29 66.28
N ASN A 48 25.48 -51.18 67.24
CA ASN A 48 24.24 -50.41 67.09
C ASN A 48 24.52 -48.92 66.90
N GLU A 49 25.47 -48.33 67.65
CA GLU A 49 25.89 -46.93 67.47
C GLU A 49 26.47 -46.68 66.08
N VAL A 50 27.32 -47.58 65.58
CA VAL A 50 27.87 -47.51 64.22
C VAL A 50 26.77 -47.66 63.17
N GLN A 51 25.83 -48.58 63.35
CA GLN A 51 24.67 -48.72 62.46
C GLN A 51 23.76 -47.50 62.49
N GLU A 52 23.49 -46.92 63.66
CA GLU A 52 22.66 -45.72 63.78
C GLU A 52 23.34 -44.51 63.12
N ALA A 53 24.66 -44.35 63.32
CA ALA A 53 25.45 -43.32 62.64
C ALA A 53 25.42 -43.52 61.11
N SER A 54 25.62 -44.74 60.62
CA SER A 54 25.54 -45.08 59.20
C SER A 54 24.15 -44.83 58.61
N CYS A 55 23.07 -45.19 59.34
CA CYS A 55 21.69 -44.91 58.93
C CYS A 55 21.40 -43.41 58.89
N LYS A 56 21.90 -42.62 59.84
CA LYS A 56 21.76 -41.15 59.83
C LYS A 56 22.51 -40.54 58.65
N GLU A 57 23.73 -41.00 58.36
CA GLU A 57 24.51 -40.54 57.22
C GLU A 57 23.82 -40.91 55.89
N ALA A 58 23.33 -42.14 55.76
CA ALA A 58 22.56 -42.57 54.58
C ALA A 58 21.28 -41.75 54.38
N LEU A 59 20.57 -41.40 55.47
CA LEU A 59 19.39 -40.53 55.41
C LEU A 59 19.76 -39.11 54.96
N GLN A 60 20.83 -38.53 55.50
CA GLN A 60 21.32 -37.21 55.10
C GLN A 60 21.79 -37.21 53.63
N GLU A 61 22.45 -38.27 53.18
CA GLU A 61 22.88 -38.41 51.79
C GLU A 61 21.69 -38.58 50.85
N ALA A 62 20.68 -39.36 51.24
CA ALA A 62 19.43 -39.49 50.49
C ALA A 62 18.69 -38.15 50.38
N ASP A 63 18.55 -37.41 51.48
CA ASP A 63 17.97 -36.06 51.49
C ASP A 63 18.75 -35.09 50.60
N LYS A 64 20.08 -35.19 50.60
CA LYS A 64 20.95 -34.37 49.74
C LYS A 64 20.75 -34.72 48.27
N ARG A 65 20.74 -36.02 47.92
CA ARG A 65 20.46 -36.49 46.56
C ARG A 65 19.08 -36.05 46.09
N GLU A 66 18.07 -36.12 46.93
CA GLU A 66 16.71 -35.69 46.59
C GLU A 66 16.65 -34.17 46.36
N LYS A 67 17.30 -33.37 47.22
CA LYS A 67 17.40 -31.91 47.03
C LYS A 67 18.16 -31.54 45.76
N GLU A 68 19.26 -32.23 45.47
CA GLU A 68 20.04 -32.04 44.24
C GLU A 68 19.24 -32.44 42.99
N ALA A 69 18.49 -33.54 43.04
CA ALA A 69 17.61 -33.97 41.96
C ALA A 69 16.48 -32.96 41.69
N LYS A 70 15.84 -32.44 42.75
CA LYS A 70 14.82 -31.37 42.63
C LYS A 70 15.42 -30.09 42.06
N LYS A 71 16.60 -29.70 42.53
CA LYS A 71 17.36 -28.56 42.01
C LYS A 71 17.65 -28.72 40.52
N ALA A 72 18.22 -29.86 40.11
CA ALA A 72 18.50 -30.15 38.72
C ALA A 72 17.24 -30.13 37.84
N ALA A 73 16.13 -30.70 38.32
CA ALA A 73 14.85 -30.69 37.61
C ALA A 73 14.31 -29.26 37.38
N VAL A 74 14.37 -28.40 38.40
CA VAL A 74 13.94 -26.99 38.28
C VAL A 74 14.87 -26.21 37.36
N PHE A 75 16.20 -26.35 37.46
CA PHE A 75 17.13 -25.68 36.55
C PHE A 75 16.96 -26.13 35.10
N ASN A 76 16.75 -27.42 34.85
CA ASN A 76 16.47 -27.93 33.50
C ASN A 76 15.15 -27.36 32.96
N LYS A 77 14.12 -27.22 33.81
CA LYS A 77 12.85 -26.59 33.43
C LYS A 77 13.03 -25.10 33.14
N ALA A 78 13.76 -24.36 33.96
CA ALA A 78 14.07 -22.96 33.75
C ALA A 78 14.85 -22.74 32.44
N ALA A 79 15.88 -23.55 32.18
CA ALA A 79 16.65 -23.50 30.93
C ALA A 79 15.78 -23.79 29.70
N ALA A 80 14.77 -24.67 29.80
CA ALA A 80 13.81 -24.91 28.73
C ALA A 80 12.91 -23.69 28.49
N HIS A 81 12.40 -23.06 29.55
CA HIS A 81 11.63 -21.81 29.44
C HIS A 81 12.46 -20.67 28.84
N GLU A 82 13.71 -20.52 29.25
CA GLU A 82 14.63 -19.48 28.76
C GLU A 82 14.84 -19.58 27.24
N LYS A 83 15.05 -20.79 26.71
CA LYS A 83 15.18 -21.02 25.25
C LYS A 83 13.94 -20.61 24.48
N VAL A 84 12.74 -20.94 24.99
CA VAL A 84 11.48 -20.55 24.37
C VAL A 84 11.29 -19.04 24.44
N ILE A 85 11.55 -18.41 25.60
CA ILE A 85 11.47 -16.95 25.79
C ILE A 85 12.39 -16.23 24.80
N ALA A 86 13.63 -16.68 24.64
CA ALA A 86 14.59 -16.08 23.70
C ALA A 86 14.10 -16.19 22.25
N THR A 87 13.56 -17.35 21.86
CA THR A 87 13.01 -17.57 20.51
C THR A 87 11.76 -16.72 20.26
N SER A 88 10.85 -16.65 21.24
CA SER A 88 9.65 -15.81 21.18
C SER A 88 10.01 -14.33 21.06
N PHE A 89 11.04 -13.87 21.77
CA PHE A 89 11.52 -12.49 21.68
C PHE A 89 12.02 -12.15 20.28
N LYS A 90 12.83 -13.04 19.68
CA LYS A 90 13.26 -12.88 18.29
C LYS A 90 12.07 -12.85 17.32
N CYS A 91 11.11 -13.75 17.48
CA CYS A 91 9.90 -13.78 16.65
C CYS A 91 9.07 -12.48 16.78
N MET A 92 8.99 -11.89 17.98
CA MET A 92 8.31 -10.61 18.18
C MET A 92 9.02 -9.47 17.44
N GLN A 93 10.36 -9.44 17.45
CA GLN A 93 11.14 -8.47 16.67
C GLN A 93 10.93 -8.65 15.15
N ASP A 94 10.98 -9.89 14.67
CA ASP A 94 10.72 -10.20 13.26
C ASP A 94 9.30 -9.78 12.84
N ILE A 95 8.30 -9.93 13.73
CA ILE A 95 6.93 -9.44 13.51
C ILE A 95 6.89 -7.91 13.42
N GLU A 96 7.57 -7.20 14.32
CA GLU A 96 7.61 -5.74 14.30
C GLU A 96 8.22 -5.20 13.00
N ASP A 97 9.32 -5.80 12.56
CA ASP A 97 9.96 -5.47 11.28
C ASP A 97 9.02 -5.76 10.09
N ALA A 98 8.33 -6.91 10.12
CA ALA A 98 7.35 -7.26 9.08
C ALA A 98 6.14 -6.31 9.05
N ILE A 99 5.67 -5.83 10.21
CA ILE A 99 4.61 -4.81 10.29
C ILE A 99 5.10 -3.52 9.63
N LEU A 100 6.28 -3.01 10.00
CA LEU A 100 6.83 -1.77 9.43
C LEU A 100 7.00 -1.87 7.90
N GLN A 101 7.52 -3.00 7.41
CA GLN A 101 7.68 -3.22 5.97
C GLN A 101 6.33 -3.30 5.24
N THR A 102 5.32 -3.91 5.84
CA THR A 102 3.97 -3.98 5.26
C THR A 102 3.32 -2.60 5.25
N GLU A 103 3.42 -1.84 6.33
CA GLU A 103 2.88 -0.48 6.43
C GLU A 103 3.53 0.50 5.44
N ASP A 104 4.84 0.37 5.17
CA ASP A 104 5.52 1.09 4.08
C ASP A 104 4.93 0.72 2.71
N SER A 105 4.72 -0.58 2.44
CA SER A 105 4.11 -1.03 1.19
C SER A 105 2.66 -0.54 1.02
N LEU A 106 1.87 -0.52 2.11
CA LEU A 106 0.51 0.02 2.14
C LEU A 106 0.48 1.52 1.85
N SER A 107 1.44 2.27 2.38
CA SER A 107 1.59 3.70 2.13
C SER A 107 1.89 3.96 0.65
N LYS A 108 2.75 3.14 0.03
CA LYS A 108 3.05 3.18 -1.41
C LYS A 108 1.84 2.82 -2.28
N LEU A 109 1.11 1.76 -1.94
CA LEU A 109 -0.14 1.38 -2.63
C LEU A 109 -1.16 2.52 -2.58
N THR A 110 -1.35 3.10 -1.39
CA THR A 110 -2.28 4.21 -1.17
C THR A 110 -1.90 5.44 -1.99
N HIS A 111 -0.62 5.81 -1.98
CA HIS A 111 -0.11 6.93 -2.78
C HIS A 111 -0.38 6.74 -4.28
N GLU A 112 -0.07 5.56 -4.81
CA GLU A 112 -0.29 5.25 -6.23
C GLU A 112 -1.78 5.17 -6.60
N ARG A 113 -2.64 4.69 -5.69
CA ARG A 113 -4.10 4.71 -5.90
C ARG A 113 -4.64 6.14 -5.98
N TYR A 114 -4.13 7.07 -5.18
CA TYR A 114 -4.49 8.49 -5.26
C TYR A 114 -3.93 9.16 -6.52
N ARG A 115 -2.69 8.82 -6.91
CA ARG A 115 -2.12 9.28 -8.19
C ARG A 115 -2.95 8.81 -9.39
N GLY A 116 -3.35 7.54 -9.41
CA GLY A 116 -4.22 6.97 -10.44
C GLY A 116 -5.60 7.65 -10.48
N PHE A 117 -6.12 8.12 -9.33
CA PHE A 117 -7.36 8.90 -9.30
C PHE A 117 -7.24 10.24 -9.99
N ALA A 118 -6.13 10.96 -9.79
CA ALA A 118 -5.87 12.23 -10.46
C ALA A 118 -5.81 12.05 -12.00
N ASN A 119 -5.17 10.99 -12.48
CA ASN A 119 -5.14 10.65 -13.91
C ASN A 119 -6.54 10.31 -14.45
N LEU A 120 -7.34 9.58 -13.67
CA LEU A 120 -8.72 9.25 -14.05
C LEU A 120 -9.57 10.51 -14.20
N GLN A 121 -9.43 11.50 -13.30
CA GLN A 121 -10.12 12.78 -13.41
C GLN A 121 -9.74 13.53 -14.69
N VAL A 122 -8.46 13.51 -15.08
CA VAL A 122 -8.01 14.11 -16.35
C VAL A 122 -8.68 13.41 -17.54
N CYS A 123 -8.70 12.08 -17.54
CA CYS A 123 -9.32 11.27 -18.59
C CYS A 123 -10.83 11.56 -18.70
N GLU A 124 -11.55 11.59 -17.57
CA GLU A 124 -12.97 11.93 -17.50
C GLU A 124 -13.23 13.35 -18.03
N ARG A 125 -12.42 14.33 -17.58
CA ARG A 125 -12.57 15.71 -18.03
C ARG A 125 -12.33 15.86 -19.54
N ARG A 126 -11.38 15.11 -20.10
CA ARG A 126 -11.14 15.08 -21.55
C ARG A 126 -12.34 14.52 -22.31
N LYS A 127 -13.03 13.50 -21.77
CA LYS A 127 -14.26 12.97 -22.36
C LYS A 127 -15.39 14.00 -22.32
N GLU A 128 -15.63 14.63 -21.16
CA GLU A 128 -16.64 15.68 -21.00
C GLU A 128 -16.42 16.85 -21.97
N LEU A 129 -15.18 17.33 -22.12
CA LEU A 129 -14.86 18.40 -23.08
C LEU A 129 -15.20 17.98 -24.51
N ARG A 130 -14.95 16.72 -24.87
CA ARG A 130 -15.26 16.20 -26.20
C ARG A 130 -16.76 16.02 -26.46
N GLU A 131 -17.56 15.80 -25.43
CA GLU A 131 -19.03 15.77 -25.55
C GLU A 131 -19.60 17.15 -25.90
N GLN A 132 -18.85 18.24 -25.66
CA GLN A 132 -19.24 19.62 -25.99
C GLN A 132 -18.95 20.00 -27.45
N ARG A 133 -18.44 19.08 -28.27
CA ARG A 133 -18.18 19.35 -29.69
C ARG A 133 -19.47 19.59 -30.46
N PRO A 134 -19.41 20.35 -31.57
CA PRO A 134 -20.51 20.42 -32.53
C PRO A 134 -20.98 19.02 -32.92
N LYS A 135 -22.29 18.83 -33.06
CA LYS A 135 -22.90 17.49 -33.28
C LYS A 135 -22.33 16.80 -34.52
N GLU A 136 -21.98 17.59 -35.53
CA GLU A 136 -21.37 17.16 -36.79
C GLU A 136 -19.95 16.59 -36.59
N GLU A 137 -19.25 16.97 -35.51
CA GLU A 137 -17.89 16.54 -35.17
C GLU A 137 -17.86 15.51 -34.01
N THR A 138 -19.03 15.12 -33.52
CA THR A 138 -19.19 14.15 -32.43
C THR A 138 -19.31 12.74 -33.00
N PHE A 139 -18.17 12.16 -33.37
CA PHE A 139 -18.06 10.76 -33.81
C PHE A 139 -17.04 9.98 -32.99
N GLN A 140 -17.19 8.64 -32.98
CA GLN A 140 -16.26 7.72 -32.32
C GLN A 140 -15.00 7.58 -33.19
N ASP A 141 -13.94 8.27 -32.81
CA ASP A 141 -12.63 8.24 -33.46
C ASP A 141 -11.62 7.40 -32.67
N ALA A 142 -10.41 7.27 -33.22
CA ALA A 142 -9.30 6.58 -32.55
C ALA A 142 -8.97 7.18 -31.17
N LEU A 143 -9.13 8.49 -30.99
CA LEU A 143 -8.90 9.16 -29.70
C LEU A 143 -10.00 8.84 -28.67
N ALA A 144 -11.28 8.75 -29.06
CA ALA A 144 -12.35 8.31 -28.17
C ALA A 144 -12.12 6.87 -27.70
N GLY A 145 -11.70 5.98 -28.62
CA GLY A 145 -11.26 4.63 -28.28
C GLY A 145 -10.08 4.62 -27.31
N ALA A 146 -9.06 5.46 -27.55
CA ALA A 146 -7.90 5.57 -26.67
C ALA A 146 -8.27 6.09 -25.26
N LEU A 147 -9.14 7.09 -25.15
CA LEU A 147 -9.66 7.58 -23.87
C LEU A 147 -10.54 6.56 -23.15
N ALA A 148 -11.30 5.73 -23.89
CA ALA A 148 -12.05 4.61 -23.33
C ALA A 148 -11.10 3.56 -22.74
N ALA A 149 -10.07 3.17 -23.49
CA ALA A 149 -9.05 2.22 -23.03
C ALA A 149 -8.24 2.76 -21.84
N GLU A 150 -7.82 4.04 -21.86
CA GLU A 150 -7.11 4.68 -20.75
C GLU A 150 -7.95 4.66 -19.47
N LYS A 151 -9.23 5.03 -19.57
CA LYS A 151 -10.16 4.95 -18.43
C LYS A 151 -10.24 3.54 -17.86
N ALA A 152 -10.42 2.53 -18.72
CA ALA A 152 -10.51 1.13 -18.30
C ALA A 152 -9.24 0.65 -17.58
N VAL A 153 -8.05 0.99 -18.11
CA VAL A 153 -6.76 0.66 -17.48
C VAL A 153 -6.62 1.33 -16.10
N LEU A 154 -6.96 2.61 -16.00
CA LEU A 154 -6.91 3.35 -14.73
C LEU A 154 -7.86 2.79 -13.67
N GLU A 155 -9.08 2.42 -14.07
CA GLU A 155 -10.07 1.81 -13.17
C GLU A 155 -9.64 0.41 -12.72
N ALA A 156 -9.15 -0.42 -13.64
CA ALA A 156 -8.64 -1.76 -13.34
C ALA A 156 -7.45 -1.69 -12.37
N GLY A 157 -6.45 -0.84 -12.65
CA GLY A 157 -5.29 -0.66 -11.79
C GLY A 157 -5.66 -0.17 -10.39
N ARG A 158 -6.61 0.78 -10.27
CA ARG A 158 -7.08 1.25 -8.95
C ARG A 158 -7.82 0.17 -8.16
N LYS A 159 -8.59 -0.68 -8.83
CA LYS A 159 -9.27 -1.82 -8.19
C LYS A 159 -8.26 -2.82 -7.65
N GLU A 160 -7.24 -3.16 -8.45
CA GLU A 160 -6.16 -4.07 -8.06
C GLU A 160 -5.37 -3.53 -6.86
N LEU A 161 -4.98 -2.25 -6.89
CA LEU A 161 -4.28 -1.61 -5.77
C LEU A 161 -5.13 -1.60 -4.49
N LYS A 162 -6.44 -1.33 -4.59
CA LYS A 162 -7.35 -1.32 -3.44
C LYS A 162 -7.50 -2.70 -2.79
N GLU A 163 -7.52 -3.76 -3.60
CA GLU A 163 -7.59 -5.13 -3.11
C GLU A 163 -6.30 -5.55 -2.39
N LEU A 164 -5.13 -5.11 -2.89
CA LEU A 164 -3.87 -5.31 -2.16
C LEU A 164 -3.84 -4.49 -0.86
N GLU A 165 -4.38 -3.27 -0.84
CA GLU A 165 -4.49 -2.47 0.39
C GLU A 165 -5.32 -3.18 1.48
N SER A 166 -6.44 -3.82 1.12
CA SER A 166 -7.25 -4.57 2.10
C SER A 166 -6.53 -5.82 2.60
N GLN A 167 -5.86 -6.55 1.70
CA GLN A 167 -5.06 -7.73 2.06
C GLN A 167 -3.92 -7.38 3.01
N GLY A 168 -3.15 -6.32 2.72
CA GLY A 168 -2.05 -5.89 3.58
C GLY A 168 -2.51 -5.44 4.96
N LYS A 169 -3.68 -4.77 5.06
CA LYS A 169 -4.28 -4.42 6.35
C LYS A 169 -4.67 -5.65 7.17
N SER A 170 -5.22 -6.70 6.54
CA SER A 170 -5.52 -7.97 7.21
C SER A 170 -4.25 -8.63 7.75
N ILE A 171 -3.17 -8.64 6.96
CA ILE A 171 -1.88 -9.22 7.38
C ILE A 171 -1.30 -8.46 8.57
N VAL A 172 -1.34 -7.12 8.57
CA VAL A 172 -0.86 -6.30 9.70
C VAL A 172 -1.66 -6.60 10.97
N GLU A 173 -2.98 -6.77 10.86
CA GLU A 173 -3.83 -7.11 12.01
C GLU A 173 -3.52 -8.52 12.55
N GLU A 174 -3.38 -9.52 11.67
CA GLU A 174 -2.95 -10.89 12.04
C GLU A 174 -1.59 -10.87 12.77
N LEU A 175 -0.62 -10.09 12.27
CA LEU A 175 0.70 -9.93 12.88
C LEU A 175 0.63 -9.28 14.27
N ARG A 176 -0.18 -8.23 14.43
CA ARG A 176 -0.39 -7.57 15.74
C ARG A 176 -1.01 -8.53 16.76
N GLN A 177 -1.97 -9.35 16.35
CA GLN A 177 -2.58 -10.37 17.21
C GLN A 177 -1.56 -11.43 17.63
N LYS A 178 -0.74 -11.95 16.71
CA LYS A 178 0.32 -12.92 17.03
C LYS A 178 1.38 -12.32 17.95
N ARG A 179 1.79 -11.06 17.74
CA ARG A 179 2.70 -10.34 18.65
C ARG A 179 2.13 -10.24 20.07
N LYS A 180 0.85 -9.88 20.19
CA LYS A 180 0.17 -9.80 21.50
C LYS A 180 0.18 -11.16 22.21
N PHE A 181 -0.17 -12.24 21.50
CA PHE A 181 -0.20 -13.59 22.06
C PHE A 181 1.20 -14.07 22.49
N LEU A 182 2.23 -13.82 21.67
CA LEU A 182 3.62 -14.15 22.02
C LEU A 182 4.11 -13.39 23.26
N SER A 183 3.72 -12.13 23.40
CA SER A 183 4.04 -11.31 24.57
C SER A 183 3.40 -11.86 25.84
N GLU A 184 2.11 -12.23 25.78
CA GLU A 184 1.38 -12.86 26.89
C GLU A 184 1.99 -14.21 27.28
N ASP A 185 2.23 -15.11 26.33
CA ASP A 185 2.87 -16.42 26.59
C ASP A 185 4.28 -16.27 27.18
N THR A 186 5.07 -15.32 26.67
CA THR A 186 6.41 -15.01 27.20
C THR A 186 6.33 -14.50 28.65
N GLY A 187 5.35 -13.64 28.96
CA GLY A 187 5.09 -13.15 30.31
C GLY A 187 4.72 -14.29 31.27
N SER A 188 3.77 -15.14 30.87
CA SER A 188 3.36 -16.31 31.66
C SER A 188 4.50 -17.27 31.94
N ARG A 189 5.36 -17.57 30.95
CA ARG A 189 6.53 -18.44 31.12
C ARG A 189 7.57 -17.84 32.08
N ARG A 190 7.79 -16.53 32.05
CA ARG A 190 8.69 -15.84 33.00
C ARG A 190 8.19 -15.95 34.43
N LEU A 191 6.88 -15.78 34.64
CA LEU A 191 6.27 -15.94 35.96
C LEU A 191 6.40 -17.39 36.45
N GLN A 192 6.10 -18.37 35.60
CA GLN A 192 6.23 -19.79 35.94
C GLN A 192 7.68 -20.17 36.29
N MET A 193 8.66 -19.69 35.51
CA MET A 193 10.08 -19.88 35.79
C MET A 193 10.48 -19.28 37.14
N MET A 194 9.97 -18.09 37.48
CA MET A 194 10.23 -17.43 38.76
C MET A 194 9.58 -18.19 39.93
N GLU A 195 8.37 -18.73 39.75
CA GLU A 195 7.71 -19.59 40.74
C GLU A 195 8.50 -20.88 40.98
N ASP A 196 8.94 -21.55 39.91
CA ASP A 196 9.78 -22.75 40.02
C ASP A 196 11.07 -22.46 40.80
N LEU A 197 11.73 -21.33 40.52
CA LEU A 197 12.93 -20.92 41.26
C LEU A 197 12.65 -20.60 42.74
N LYS A 198 11.48 -20.02 43.05
CA LYS A 198 11.07 -19.78 44.45
C LYS A 198 10.90 -21.08 45.23
N THR A 199 10.50 -22.19 44.59
CA THR A 199 10.40 -23.50 45.27
C THR A 199 11.75 -24.07 45.72
N LEU A 200 12.86 -23.62 45.12
CA LEU A 200 14.21 -24.00 45.53
C LEU A 200 14.74 -23.17 46.69
N SER A 201 14.14 -22.00 46.95
CA SER A 201 14.53 -21.19 48.11
C SER A 201 14.13 -21.98 49.35
N PRO A 202 15.09 -22.36 50.22
CA PRO A 202 14.74 -22.98 51.47
C PRO A 202 13.82 -22.01 52.21
N GLN A 203 12.57 -22.41 52.44
CA GLN A 203 11.75 -21.77 53.46
C GLN A 203 12.47 -22.05 54.77
N VAL A 204 13.40 -21.14 55.12
CA VAL A 204 13.85 -20.99 56.49
C VAL A 204 12.58 -20.59 57.22
N ALA A 205 11.88 -21.59 57.76
CA ALA A 205 10.79 -21.37 58.68
C ALA A 205 11.41 -20.65 59.87
N LEU A 206 11.42 -19.32 59.80
CA LEU A 206 11.71 -18.49 60.95
C LEU A 206 10.76 -18.99 62.03
N PRO A 207 11.28 -19.44 63.19
CA PRO A 207 10.44 -19.91 64.27
C PRO A 207 9.40 -18.81 64.58
N PRO A 208 8.14 -19.17 64.88
CA PRO A 208 7.05 -18.20 65.03
C PRO A 208 7.43 -17.20 66.12
N VAL A 209 7.88 -16.02 65.69
CA VAL A 209 8.16 -14.91 66.58
C VAL A 209 6.78 -14.46 67.05
N LYS A 210 6.45 -14.73 68.32
CA LYS A 210 5.24 -14.24 68.97
C LYS A 210 5.24 -12.72 68.88
N SER A 211 4.51 -12.15 67.93
CA SER A 211 4.31 -10.71 67.83
C SER A 211 3.54 -10.24 69.06
N PRO A 212 4.08 -9.36 69.91
CA PRO A 212 3.30 -8.72 70.95
C PRO A 212 2.27 -7.79 70.30
N SER A 213 1.01 -7.97 70.68
CA SER A 213 -0.08 -7.02 70.43
C SER A 213 0.37 -5.62 70.85
N ASN A 214 0.51 -4.70 69.91
CA ASN A 214 0.56 -3.29 70.28
C ASN A 214 -0.40 -2.43 69.46
N LYS A 215 -1.09 -1.63 70.25
CA LYS A 215 -2.32 -0.89 70.04
C LYS A 215 -1.94 0.50 69.54
N ALA A 216 -2.73 1.00 68.60
CA ALA A 216 -3.02 2.43 68.36
C ALA A 216 -1.85 3.44 68.39
N SER A 217 -1.54 4.02 67.24
CA SER A 217 -1.50 5.49 67.10
C SER A 217 -1.41 5.89 65.63
N SER A 218 -2.44 6.56 65.15
CA SER A 218 -2.40 7.44 63.99
C SER A 218 -1.40 8.58 64.22
N PRO A 219 -0.77 9.08 63.14
CA PRO A 219 -0.75 10.54 62.98
C PRO A 219 -1.11 11.00 61.57
N LYS A 220 -1.83 12.11 61.58
CA LYS A 220 -2.20 12.98 60.46
C LYS A 220 -0.98 13.66 59.83
N ASP A 221 -1.22 14.13 58.61
CA ASP A 221 -0.70 15.34 57.96
C ASP A 221 0.82 15.46 57.71
N GLY A 222 1.15 15.53 56.41
CA GLY A 222 1.97 16.65 55.93
C GLY A 222 3.20 16.30 55.10
N LYS A 223 3.14 16.78 53.85
CA LYS A 223 4.17 17.64 53.23
C LYS A 223 5.25 16.96 52.37
N THR A 224 4.99 17.04 51.05
CA THR A 224 5.90 17.36 49.94
C THR A 224 7.38 17.00 50.10
N ASN A 225 7.87 16.07 49.27
CA ASN A 225 9.18 16.23 48.65
C ASN A 225 9.21 15.54 47.28
N ASP A 226 8.99 16.33 46.23
CA ASP A 226 9.36 16.01 44.86
C ASP A 226 10.89 16.01 44.79
N GLN A 227 11.52 14.85 45.00
CA GLN A 227 12.93 14.65 44.69
C GLN A 227 13.04 13.91 43.35
N PHE A 228 13.08 14.74 42.33
CA PHE A 228 13.74 14.58 41.03
C PHE A 228 14.92 13.59 41.10
N PHE A 229 14.70 12.35 40.65
CA PHE A 229 15.78 11.41 40.37
C PHE A 229 16.33 11.72 38.97
N GLU A 230 17.42 12.46 38.95
CA GLU A 230 18.25 12.73 37.77
C GLU A 230 18.91 11.42 37.33
N ALA A 231 18.43 10.88 36.20
CA ALA A 231 18.99 9.70 35.58
C ALA A 231 20.39 10.02 35.04
N LYS A 232 21.42 9.42 35.65
CA LYS A 232 22.78 9.43 35.10
C LYS A 232 22.83 8.62 33.80
N PRO A 233 23.48 9.12 32.73
CA PRO A 233 23.69 8.37 31.50
C PRO A 233 24.70 7.23 31.74
N PHE A 234 24.38 6.06 31.19
CA PHE A 234 25.25 4.89 31.17
C PHE A 234 26.36 5.13 30.14
N GLU A 235 27.57 5.38 30.64
CA GLU A 235 28.75 5.67 29.87
C GLU A 235 29.29 4.39 29.20
N GLU A 236 29.49 4.52 27.91
CA GLU A 236 29.94 3.55 26.91
C GLU A 236 31.36 3.07 27.22
N ASN A 237 31.53 1.76 27.46
CA ASN A 237 32.84 1.16 27.68
C ASN A 237 33.30 0.44 26.40
N ALA A 238 33.85 1.21 25.46
CA ALA A 238 34.63 0.71 24.34
C ALA A 238 36.08 0.51 24.82
N LYS A 239 36.49 -0.75 25.05
CA LYS A 239 37.89 -1.09 25.33
C LYS A 239 38.53 -1.80 24.14
N GLU A 240 39.22 -0.96 23.39
CA GLU A 240 40.40 -1.15 22.57
C GLU A 240 41.27 -2.37 22.94
N THR A 241 41.58 -3.22 21.96
CA THR A 241 42.78 -4.10 21.97
C THR A 241 43.44 -4.08 20.59
N LYS A 242 44.43 -3.19 20.46
CA LYS A 242 45.65 -3.28 19.65
C LYS A 242 46.77 -3.55 20.69
N GLU A 243 47.89 -4.24 20.51
CA GLU A 243 48.72 -4.65 19.39
C GLU A 243 49.86 -5.48 20.02
N ALA A 244 50.35 -6.55 19.38
CA ALA A 244 51.74 -7.01 19.55
C ALA A 244 52.11 -8.01 18.44
N ALA A 245 53.09 -7.61 17.64
CA ALA A 245 53.66 -8.31 16.50
C ALA A 245 54.74 -9.34 16.88
N SER A 246 55.16 -10.14 15.87
CA SER A 246 56.47 -10.82 15.65
C SER A 246 56.31 -12.32 15.38
N LYS A 247 57.12 -13.02 14.58
CA LYS A 247 57.97 -12.77 13.41
C LYS A 247 58.35 -14.18 12.91
N ASP A 248 58.63 -14.29 11.62
CA ASP A 248 59.53 -15.25 10.95
C ASP A 248 59.28 -16.78 11.06
N ALA A 249 58.98 -17.42 9.92
CA ALA A 249 59.90 -18.34 9.23
C ALA A 249 59.20 -19.11 8.08
N ALA A 250 59.68 -18.92 6.85
CA ALA A 250 59.54 -19.86 5.72
C ALA A 250 60.70 -20.89 5.77
N PRO A 251 60.92 -21.83 4.80
CA PRO A 251 60.19 -22.17 3.56
C PRO A 251 60.12 -23.71 3.24
N LYS A 252 59.70 -24.02 1.98
CA LYS A 252 59.85 -25.26 1.14
C LYS A 252 58.61 -26.16 1.06
N GLU A 253 58.21 -26.77 -0.07
CA GLU A 253 58.89 -27.09 -1.34
C GLU A 253 57.86 -27.54 -2.42
N GLY A 254 58.20 -27.36 -3.72
CA GLY A 254 57.68 -28.04 -4.93
C GLY A 254 56.20 -27.88 -5.32
N ASN A 255 55.74 -27.76 -6.57
CA ASN A 255 56.21 -28.21 -7.89
C ASN A 255 55.38 -27.40 -8.94
N LYS A 256 55.93 -26.65 -9.92
CA LYS A 256 56.34 -27.01 -11.31
C LYS A 256 55.37 -28.01 -11.98
N GLU A 257 54.73 -27.76 -13.13
CA GLU A 257 55.20 -27.39 -14.48
C GLU A 257 54.10 -26.61 -15.26
N ALA A 258 54.40 -25.50 -15.96
CA ALA A 258 54.71 -25.36 -17.40
C ALA A 258 53.58 -25.87 -18.35
N LYS A 259 53.14 -25.17 -19.41
CA LYS A 259 53.97 -24.67 -20.52
C LYS A 259 53.13 -23.89 -21.56
N GLU A 260 53.70 -22.75 -22.02
CA GLU A 260 53.75 -22.07 -23.35
C GLU A 260 52.53 -22.06 -24.31
N GLY A 261 52.28 -21.04 -25.15
CA GLY A 261 53.09 -19.91 -25.65
C GLY A 261 52.19 -18.76 -26.17
N LYS A 262 52.64 -17.50 -26.23
CA LYS A 262 53.38 -16.81 -27.32
C LYS A 262 52.64 -16.92 -28.68
N GLU A 263 52.17 -15.86 -29.34
CA GLU A 263 52.94 -14.72 -29.89
C GLU A 263 52.02 -13.60 -30.43
N ALA A 264 52.54 -12.35 -30.41
CA ALA A 264 52.30 -11.13 -31.23
C ALA A 264 50.95 -10.91 -31.97
N THR A 265 50.37 -9.70 -32.03
CA THR A 265 50.90 -8.54 -32.80
C THR A 265 50.16 -7.21 -32.51
N LYS A 266 50.95 -6.13 -32.44
CA LYS A 266 50.77 -4.73 -32.94
C LYS A 266 49.50 -3.88 -32.75
N GLU A 267 49.75 -2.74 -32.08
CA GLU A 267 49.52 -1.32 -32.50
C GLU A 267 48.17 -0.86 -33.10
N ALA A 268 47.44 -0.04 -32.32
CA ALA A 268 46.85 1.26 -32.72
C ALA A 268 46.23 1.90 -31.44
N LYS A 269 46.75 3.02 -30.93
CA LYS A 269 46.54 4.41 -31.34
C LYS A 269 45.41 5.10 -30.52
N GLU A 270 45.89 6.09 -29.75
CA GLU A 270 45.25 7.32 -29.23
C GLU A 270 44.47 7.35 -27.90
N PRO A 271 44.66 8.45 -27.13
CA PRO A 271 44.43 8.49 -25.69
C PRO A 271 43.06 9.07 -25.29
N LYS A 272 42.55 8.58 -24.18
CA LYS A 272 41.34 9.06 -23.50
C LYS A 272 41.68 10.25 -22.60
N GLU A 273 40.83 11.25 -22.71
CA GLU A 273 40.92 12.59 -22.15
C GLU A 273 41.07 12.67 -20.62
N THR A 274 41.68 13.79 -20.28
CA THR A 274 42.01 14.38 -18.99
C THR A 274 40.86 14.45 -17.99
N LYS A 275 41.17 13.97 -16.78
CA LYS A 275 40.48 14.18 -15.51
C LYS A 275 41.28 15.24 -14.74
N GLU A 276 40.74 16.45 -14.58
CA GLU A 276 41.05 17.39 -13.48
C GLU A 276 40.41 18.78 -13.71
N THR A 277 39.44 19.15 -12.87
CA THR A 277 39.16 20.54 -12.40
C THR A 277 38.25 20.36 -11.18
N LYS A 278 38.78 20.33 -9.96
CA LYS A 278 39.12 21.46 -9.08
C LYS A 278 37.87 22.25 -8.67
N GLU A 279 37.37 21.90 -7.49
CA GLU A 279 36.40 22.66 -6.70
C GLU A 279 36.95 24.06 -6.37
N THR A 280 36.15 25.08 -6.64
CA THR A 280 36.29 26.39 -6.00
C THR A 280 34.98 26.76 -5.31
N LYS A 281 35.12 26.79 -3.99
CA LYS A 281 34.29 27.36 -2.95
C LYS A 281 34.20 28.88 -3.12
N GLU A 282 33.02 29.43 -3.34
CA GLU A 282 32.74 30.84 -3.01
C GLU A 282 31.37 30.95 -2.32
N ALA A 283 31.45 31.39 -1.06
CA ALA A 283 30.35 31.86 -0.27
C ALA A 283 29.91 33.23 -0.78
N LYS A 284 28.60 33.45 -0.90
CA LYS A 284 28.04 34.80 -1.03
C LYS A 284 26.84 34.95 -0.11
N GLU A 285 27.09 35.76 0.92
CA GLU A 285 26.13 36.34 1.84
C GLU A 285 25.00 37.06 1.09
N THR A 286 23.76 36.82 1.53
CA THR A 286 22.67 37.78 1.38
C THR A 286 21.95 37.94 2.72
N LYS A 287 22.47 38.90 3.48
CA LYS A 287 21.76 40.07 4.02
C LYS A 287 20.31 39.88 4.48
N GLU A 288 20.19 39.96 5.79
CA GLU A 288 18.98 40.20 6.57
C GLU A 288 18.21 41.45 6.10
N THR A 289 16.89 41.31 5.95
CA THR A 289 15.94 42.41 6.11
C THR A 289 14.85 42.01 7.08
N LYS A 290 15.00 42.57 8.27
CA LYS A 290 14.00 42.91 9.28
C LYS A 290 12.73 43.51 8.66
N GLU A 291 11.58 42.91 8.90
CA GLU A 291 10.31 43.64 9.01
C GLU A 291 9.33 42.92 9.94
N THR A 292 9.06 43.59 11.05
CA THR A 292 8.00 43.36 12.02
C THR A 292 6.64 43.71 11.43
N LYS A 293 5.63 42.83 11.54
CA LYS A 293 4.25 43.28 11.77
C LYS A 293 3.36 42.19 12.37
N GLU A 294 2.78 42.54 13.50
CA GLU A 294 1.74 41.85 14.25
C GLU A 294 0.52 41.51 13.40
N THR A 295 -0.08 40.33 13.63
CA THR A 295 -1.54 40.19 13.62
C THR A 295 -2.00 38.88 14.27
N LYS A 296 -2.49 39.03 15.51
CA LYS A 296 -3.79 38.56 16.01
C LYS A 296 -4.16 37.08 15.76
N GLU A 297 -3.99 36.31 16.82
CA GLU A 297 -4.63 35.01 17.03
C GLU A 297 -6.16 35.13 17.00
N THR A 298 -6.80 34.43 16.06
CA THR A 298 -8.20 34.01 16.18
C THR A 298 -8.23 32.50 16.39
N LYS A 299 -8.53 32.15 17.63
CA LYS A 299 -8.93 30.83 18.11
C LYS A 299 -10.36 30.58 17.62
N ASP A 300 -10.53 29.75 16.60
CA ASP A 300 -11.85 29.24 16.21
C ASP A 300 -11.87 27.71 16.23
N GLY A 301 -12.86 27.20 16.96
CA GLY A 301 -13.00 25.81 17.33
C GLY A 301 -13.40 24.93 16.17
N ASN A 302 -12.70 23.80 16.06
CA ASN A 302 -13.11 22.69 15.21
C ASN A 302 -14.17 21.85 15.94
N ALA A 303 -15.44 22.24 15.78
CA ALA A 303 -16.58 21.45 16.20
C ALA A 303 -16.84 20.35 15.17
N LYS A 304 -16.58 19.10 15.58
CA LYS A 304 -16.88 17.87 14.83
C LYS A 304 -18.40 17.63 14.86
N PRO A 305 -19.08 17.43 13.71
CA PRO A 305 -20.49 17.06 13.72
C PRO A 305 -20.63 15.59 14.11
N LYS A 306 -21.51 15.36 15.10
CA LYS A 306 -21.90 14.06 15.62
C LYS A 306 -23.07 13.56 14.76
N GLU A 307 -22.81 12.59 13.89
CA GLU A 307 -23.87 11.84 13.21
C GLU A 307 -24.64 11.02 14.23
N ALA A 308 -25.96 11.18 14.19
CA ALA A 308 -26.91 10.36 14.90
C ALA A 308 -26.97 8.98 14.22
N THR A 309 -26.73 7.93 14.99
CA THR A 309 -27.10 6.57 14.61
C THR A 309 -27.96 5.98 15.72
N GLU A 310 -29.03 5.36 15.26
CA GLU A 310 -30.21 4.89 15.99
C GLU A 310 -29.93 4.00 17.19
N GLY A 311 -30.84 4.10 18.16
CA GLY A 311 -30.87 3.32 19.37
C GLY A 311 -31.01 1.83 19.11
N LYS A 312 -30.18 1.06 19.82
CA LYS A 312 -30.47 -0.31 20.19
C LYS A 312 -30.29 -0.40 21.70
N GLU A 313 -31.42 -0.55 22.39
CA GLU A 313 -31.50 -0.75 23.83
C GLU A 313 -30.65 -1.96 24.23
N VAL A 314 -29.74 -1.75 25.19
CA VAL A 314 -29.06 -2.81 25.93
C VAL A 314 -29.39 -2.60 27.41
N PRO A 315 -29.75 -3.65 28.16
CA PRO A 315 -30.20 -3.51 29.54
C PRO A 315 -29.07 -3.10 30.47
N LYS A 316 -29.43 -2.21 31.38
CA LYS A 316 -28.67 -1.74 32.54
C LYS A 316 -28.44 -2.92 33.50
N GLU A 317 -27.23 -3.49 33.50
CA GLU A 317 -26.78 -4.38 34.58
C GLU A 317 -26.16 -3.57 35.72
N GLU A 318 -26.58 -3.91 36.93
CA GLU A 318 -26.22 -3.29 38.19
C GLU A 318 -24.77 -3.56 38.55
N GLU A 319 -24.06 -2.46 38.82
CA GLU A 319 -22.73 -2.40 39.41
C GLU A 319 -22.80 -2.93 40.85
N LYS A 320 -22.26 -4.13 41.08
CA LYS A 320 -22.09 -4.71 42.41
C LYS A 320 -20.61 -4.76 42.74
N ASP A 321 -20.16 -3.74 43.48
CA ASP A 321 -18.89 -3.70 44.17
C ASP A 321 -18.72 -4.92 45.08
N GLY A 322 -17.74 -5.74 44.76
CA GLY A 322 -17.42 -6.96 45.48
C GLY A 322 -16.02 -7.44 45.12
N ALA A 323 -15.00 -6.63 45.40
CA ALA A 323 -13.60 -7.02 45.33
C ALA A 323 -13.28 -8.07 46.41
N GLN A 324 -13.66 -9.32 46.15
CA GLN A 324 -13.10 -10.48 46.85
C GLN A 324 -11.74 -10.78 46.21
N SER A 325 -10.67 -10.55 46.98
CA SER A 325 -9.34 -11.08 46.67
C SER A 325 -9.46 -12.60 46.46
N PRO A 326 -9.01 -13.16 45.32
CA PRO A 326 -9.06 -14.59 45.09
C PRO A 326 -8.18 -15.27 46.14
N THR A 327 -8.82 -15.99 47.05
CA THR A 327 -8.17 -16.88 48.00
C THR A 327 -7.36 -17.90 47.20
N SER A 328 -6.05 -17.95 47.45
CA SER A 328 -5.08 -18.78 46.75
C SER A 328 -5.44 -20.26 46.90
N ALA A 329 -6.18 -20.82 45.95
CA ALA A 329 -6.34 -22.25 45.83
C ALA A 329 -4.94 -22.88 45.61
N PRO A 330 -4.60 -23.97 46.30
CA PRO A 330 -3.31 -24.63 46.15
C PRO A 330 -3.11 -25.05 44.70
N ALA A 331 -2.03 -24.55 44.09
CA ALA A 331 -1.69 -24.81 42.70
C ALA A 331 -1.59 -26.32 42.46
N VAL A 332 -2.54 -26.86 41.68
CA VAL A 332 -2.50 -28.26 41.27
C VAL A 332 -1.28 -28.44 40.36
N PRO A 333 -0.36 -29.37 40.65
CA PRO A 333 0.80 -29.60 39.82
C PRO A 333 0.36 -30.01 38.41
N MET A 334 0.74 -29.22 37.39
CA MET A 334 0.45 -29.54 35.99
C MET A 334 0.99 -30.94 35.68
N THR A 335 0.14 -31.75 35.06
CA THR A 335 0.51 -33.09 34.63
C THR A 335 1.57 -33.03 33.53
N ALA A 336 2.40 -34.07 33.41
CA ALA A 336 3.43 -34.13 32.37
C ALA A 336 2.84 -34.01 30.95
N GLU A 337 1.60 -34.45 30.78
CA GLU A 337 0.85 -34.36 29.53
C GLU A 337 0.48 -32.92 29.16
N GLU A 338 0.01 -32.12 30.12
CA GLU A 338 -0.27 -30.70 29.90
C GLU A 338 0.99 -29.91 29.56
N LYS A 339 2.13 -30.25 30.17
CA LYS A 339 3.42 -29.62 29.84
C LYS A 339 3.82 -29.90 28.40
N LYS A 340 3.69 -31.15 27.94
CA LYS A 340 3.99 -31.52 26.55
C LYS A 340 3.07 -30.78 25.58
N LYS A 341 1.77 -30.70 25.90
CA LYS A 341 0.79 -29.95 25.10
C LYS A 341 1.11 -28.45 25.02
N ALA A 342 1.56 -27.83 26.11
CA ALA A 342 1.96 -26.43 26.14
C ALA A 342 3.25 -26.15 25.34
N GLU A 343 4.18 -27.10 25.30
CA GLU A 343 5.39 -27.02 24.47
C GLU A 343 5.05 -27.17 22.98
N GLU A 344 4.18 -28.12 22.63
CA GLU A 344 3.70 -28.33 21.26
C GLU A 344 2.90 -27.14 20.75
N ALA A 345 2.02 -26.56 21.59
CA ALA A 345 1.30 -25.32 21.27
C ALA A 345 2.23 -24.14 21.00
N SER A 346 3.33 -24.02 21.76
CA SER A 346 4.36 -22.98 21.54
C SER A 346 5.10 -23.19 20.22
N LYS A 347 5.49 -24.43 19.90
CA LYS A 347 6.12 -24.77 18.62
C LYS A 347 5.19 -24.46 17.44
N GLN A 348 3.91 -24.81 17.55
CA GLN A 348 2.91 -24.52 16.54
C GLN A 348 2.73 -23.01 16.34
N LEU A 349 2.68 -22.23 17.43
CA LEU A 349 2.59 -20.77 17.37
C LEU A 349 3.78 -20.13 16.65
N ILE A 350 5.01 -20.60 16.94
CA ILE A 350 6.22 -20.13 16.26
C ILE A 350 6.15 -20.48 14.77
N GLN A 351 5.75 -21.70 14.44
CA GLN A 351 5.60 -22.12 13.05
C GLN A 351 4.55 -21.30 12.29
N ASP A 352 3.39 -21.02 12.91
CA ASP A 352 2.35 -20.18 12.33
C ASP A 352 2.85 -18.74 12.13
N THR A 353 3.65 -18.23 13.07
CA THR A 353 4.30 -16.92 12.96
C THR A 353 5.23 -16.87 11.75
N LEU A 354 6.08 -17.88 11.57
CA LEU A 354 7.00 -17.95 10.41
C LEU A 354 6.23 -17.99 9.08
N LYS A 355 5.14 -18.76 8.99
CA LYS A 355 4.27 -18.77 7.79
C LYS A 355 3.65 -17.40 7.52
N LEU A 356 3.24 -16.68 8.57
CA LEU A 356 2.68 -15.34 8.43
C LEU A 356 3.73 -14.31 7.99
N LEU A 357 4.98 -14.43 8.45
CA LEU A 357 6.11 -13.62 8.00
C LEU A 357 6.43 -13.87 6.51
N GLU A 358 6.36 -15.12 6.06
CA GLU A 358 6.51 -15.45 4.64
C GLU A 358 5.37 -14.87 3.78
N LYS A 359 4.11 -15.00 4.24
CA LYS A 359 2.93 -14.37 3.61
C LYS A 359 3.10 -12.86 3.50
N CYS A 360 3.65 -12.21 4.53
CA CYS A 360 3.98 -10.79 4.53
C CYS A 360 5.02 -10.43 3.44
N SER A 361 6.14 -11.16 3.38
CA SER A 361 7.19 -10.96 2.37
C SER A 361 6.65 -11.12 0.94
N CYS A 362 5.86 -12.17 0.70
CA CYS A 362 5.19 -12.41 -0.57
C CYS A 362 4.22 -11.27 -0.95
N HIS A 363 3.40 -10.82 0.02
CA HIS A 363 2.50 -9.69 -0.20
C HIS A 363 3.23 -8.39 -0.54
N ARG A 364 4.34 -8.11 0.14
CA ARG A 364 5.19 -6.94 -0.13
C ARG A 364 5.73 -6.97 -1.56
N ASN A 365 6.30 -8.09 -2.00
CA ASN A 365 6.84 -8.23 -3.35
C ASN A 365 5.75 -8.06 -4.41
N LYS A 366 4.63 -8.76 -4.23
CA LYS A 366 3.45 -8.63 -5.10
C LYS A 366 2.95 -7.19 -5.18
N SER A 367 2.93 -6.48 -4.05
CA SER A 367 2.51 -5.08 -4.00
C SER A 367 3.44 -4.17 -4.81
N LEU A 368 4.76 -4.35 -4.70
CA LEU A 368 5.74 -3.57 -5.45
C LEU A 368 5.67 -3.88 -6.96
N GLU A 369 5.50 -5.15 -7.34
CA GLU A 369 5.33 -5.58 -8.72
C GLU A 369 4.06 -5.01 -9.35
N THR A 370 2.92 -5.11 -8.65
CA THR A 370 1.65 -4.52 -9.11
C THR A 370 1.77 -3.01 -9.24
N ILE A 371 2.43 -2.30 -8.30
CA ILE A 371 2.69 -0.87 -8.44
C ILE A 371 3.46 -0.56 -9.73
N HIS A 372 4.53 -1.31 -10.00
CA HIS A 372 5.35 -1.10 -11.20
C HIS A 372 4.53 -1.37 -12.48
N LYS A 373 3.77 -2.46 -12.51
CA LYS A 373 2.87 -2.81 -13.61
C LYS A 373 1.82 -1.73 -13.86
N VAL A 374 1.09 -1.30 -12.83
CA VAL A 374 0.06 -0.25 -12.95
C VAL A 374 0.66 1.07 -13.43
N LYS A 375 1.86 1.44 -12.98
CA LYS A 375 2.59 2.61 -13.49
C LYS A 375 2.89 2.48 -14.98
N GLN A 376 3.43 1.34 -15.40
CA GLN A 376 3.80 1.09 -16.79
C GLN A 376 2.56 1.12 -17.70
N ASP A 377 1.49 0.44 -17.32
CA ASP A 377 0.25 0.39 -18.09
C ASP A 377 -0.43 1.75 -18.17
N THR A 378 -0.48 2.49 -17.06
CA THR A 378 -0.99 3.86 -17.02
C THR A 378 -0.19 4.78 -17.93
N ASN A 379 1.15 4.71 -17.88
CA ASN A 379 2.01 5.52 -18.74
C ASN A 379 1.81 5.16 -20.21
N ARG A 380 1.74 3.88 -20.56
CA ARG A 380 1.49 3.42 -21.94
C ARG A 380 0.14 3.90 -22.45
N ALA A 381 -0.92 3.80 -21.65
CA ALA A 381 -2.25 4.27 -22.01
C ALA A 381 -2.27 5.79 -22.20
N SER A 382 -1.61 6.55 -21.31
CA SER A 382 -1.53 8.00 -21.39
C SER A 382 -0.76 8.47 -22.64
N HIS A 383 0.38 7.85 -22.96
CA HIS A 383 1.14 8.18 -24.18
C HIS A 383 0.29 7.92 -25.44
N ARG A 384 -0.44 6.81 -25.51
CA ARG A 384 -1.34 6.53 -26.64
C ARG A 384 -2.41 7.62 -26.81
N VAL A 385 -2.95 8.14 -25.71
CA VAL A 385 -3.93 9.24 -25.74
C VAL A 385 -3.28 10.54 -26.22
N GLU A 386 -2.08 10.87 -25.75
CA GLU A 386 -1.34 12.07 -26.22
C GLU A 386 -0.95 11.98 -27.70
N ASP A 387 -0.57 10.81 -28.19
CA ASP A 387 -0.26 10.58 -29.61
C ASP A 387 -1.51 10.73 -30.48
N CYS A 388 -2.64 10.19 -30.04
CA CYS A 388 -3.93 10.35 -30.71
C CYS A 388 -4.42 11.82 -30.69
N LEU A 389 -4.26 12.52 -29.56
CA LEU A 389 -4.56 13.96 -29.46
C LEU A 389 -3.69 14.77 -30.43
N SER A 390 -2.39 14.50 -30.47
CA SER A 390 -1.44 15.23 -31.31
C SER A 390 -1.74 15.03 -32.79
N ARG A 391 -1.98 13.78 -33.23
CA ARG A 391 -2.36 13.47 -34.62
C ARG A 391 -3.68 14.14 -35.01
N ARG A 392 -4.74 13.98 -34.21
CA ARG A 392 -6.05 14.58 -34.51
C ARG A 392 -5.99 16.11 -34.56
N THR A 393 -5.22 16.74 -33.66
CA THR A 393 -5.05 18.20 -33.66
C THR A 393 -4.41 18.67 -34.97
N ALA A 394 -3.41 17.94 -35.47
CA ALA A 394 -2.77 18.25 -36.75
C ALA A 394 -3.73 18.03 -37.94
N GLU A 395 -4.49 16.93 -37.95
CA GLU A 395 -5.50 16.64 -38.97
C GLU A 395 -6.60 17.72 -39.03
N LEU A 396 -7.12 18.16 -37.88
CA LEU A 396 -8.13 19.23 -37.81
C LEU A 396 -7.57 20.57 -38.30
N ALA A 397 -6.32 20.89 -37.96
CA ALA A 397 -5.67 22.11 -38.42
C ALA A 397 -5.49 22.12 -39.96
N GLU A 398 -5.09 20.98 -40.53
CA GLU A 398 -4.95 20.84 -41.98
C GLU A 398 -6.31 20.88 -42.70
N MET A 399 -7.33 20.18 -42.20
CA MET A 399 -8.68 20.23 -42.76
C MET A 399 -9.26 21.65 -42.72
N LYS A 400 -9.05 22.40 -41.64
CA LYS A 400 -9.47 23.80 -41.55
C LYS A 400 -8.85 24.64 -42.66
N LYS A 401 -7.53 24.51 -42.87
CA LYS A 401 -6.79 25.22 -43.92
C LYS A 401 -7.30 24.87 -45.31
N GLN A 402 -7.59 23.60 -45.57
CA GLN A 402 -8.16 23.14 -46.85
C GLN A 402 -9.56 23.71 -47.09
N LEU A 403 -10.44 23.69 -46.09
CA LEU A 403 -11.77 24.28 -46.20
C LEU A 403 -11.73 25.79 -46.41
N GLU A 404 -10.84 26.51 -45.73
CA GLU A 404 -10.63 27.94 -45.95
C GLU A 404 -10.17 28.24 -47.38
N LYS A 405 -9.26 27.43 -47.93
CA LYS A 405 -8.86 27.53 -49.34
C LYS A 405 -10.03 27.30 -50.28
N HIS A 406 -10.81 26.23 -50.08
CA HIS A 406 -11.98 25.94 -50.90
C HIS A 406 -13.05 27.04 -50.81
N ALA A 407 -13.25 27.64 -49.63
CA ALA A 407 -14.17 28.76 -49.47
C ALA A 407 -13.74 29.96 -50.33
N LEU A 408 -12.43 30.28 -50.38
CA LEU A 408 -11.89 31.33 -51.25
C LEU A 408 -12.07 31.00 -52.74
N ASP A 409 -11.86 29.75 -53.13
CA ASP A 409 -12.05 29.30 -54.52
C ASP A 409 -13.53 29.44 -54.95
N VAL A 410 -14.47 29.07 -54.07
CA VAL A 410 -15.92 29.23 -54.30
C VAL A 410 -16.31 30.71 -54.34
N GLU A 411 -15.77 31.56 -53.46
CA GLU A 411 -15.99 33.02 -53.52
C GLU A 411 -15.48 33.62 -54.84
N ALA A 412 -14.30 33.20 -55.31
CA ALA A 412 -13.78 33.61 -56.61
C ALA A 412 -14.63 33.11 -57.79
N ALA A 413 -15.28 31.95 -57.66
CA ALA A 413 -16.22 31.41 -58.65
C ALA A 413 -17.54 32.21 -58.65
N ILE A 414 -18.08 32.54 -57.47
CA ILE A 414 -19.27 33.40 -57.31
C ILE A 414 -19.04 34.74 -58.01
N LEU A 415 -17.91 35.42 -57.73
CA LEU A 415 -17.59 36.71 -58.37
C LEU A 415 -17.44 36.61 -59.90
N ARG A 416 -17.02 35.47 -60.43
CA ARG A 416 -16.93 35.23 -61.87
C ARG A 416 -18.31 34.98 -62.47
N ALA A 417 -19.14 34.17 -61.81
CA ALA A 417 -20.51 33.89 -62.21
C ALA A 417 -21.40 35.14 -62.19
N GLU A 418 -21.31 35.96 -61.14
CA GLU A 418 -22.02 37.25 -61.03
C GLU A 418 -21.66 38.19 -62.18
N ARG A 419 -20.36 38.36 -62.46
CA ARG A 419 -19.89 39.17 -63.59
C ARG A 419 -20.32 38.61 -64.95
N SER A 420 -20.47 37.29 -65.07
CA SER A 420 -20.97 36.66 -66.30
C SER A 420 -22.48 36.88 -66.46
N LEU A 421 -23.24 36.69 -65.37
CA LEU A 421 -24.69 36.90 -65.32
C LEU A 421 -25.05 38.34 -65.65
N GLU A 422 -24.34 39.32 -65.07
CA GLU A 422 -24.55 40.75 -65.38
C GLU A 422 -24.34 41.05 -66.87
N LYS A 423 -23.35 40.41 -67.51
CA LYS A 423 -23.11 40.57 -68.96
C LYS A 423 -24.21 39.92 -69.80
N THR A 424 -24.72 38.76 -69.40
CA THR A 424 -25.80 38.07 -70.10
C THR A 424 -27.13 38.78 -69.92
N GLU A 425 -27.41 39.33 -68.74
CA GLU A 425 -28.60 40.12 -68.43
C GLU A 425 -28.70 41.36 -69.33
N ARG A 426 -27.59 42.10 -69.46
CA ARG A 426 -27.50 43.27 -70.37
C ARG A 426 -27.71 42.93 -71.85
N ARG A 427 -27.54 41.66 -72.24
CA ARG A 427 -27.66 41.17 -73.63
C ARG A 427 -28.90 40.31 -73.85
N LEU A 428 -29.72 40.13 -72.83
CA LEU A 428 -30.86 39.22 -72.87
C LEU A 428 -31.99 39.83 -73.70
N ASP A 429 -32.34 39.18 -74.81
CA ASP A 429 -33.57 39.49 -75.53
C ASP A 429 -34.72 38.70 -74.89
N THR A 430 -35.71 39.40 -74.36
CA THR A 430 -36.86 38.79 -73.68
C THR A 430 -37.71 37.92 -74.60
N LYS A 431 -37.54 38.04 -75.92
CA LYS A 431 -38.24 37.22 -76.92
C LYS A 431 -37.55 35.88 -77.20
N ASP A 432 -36.27 35.73 -76.84
CA ASP A 432 -35.50 34.52 -77.11
C ASP A 432 -35.59 33.55 -75.91
N ALA A 433 -36.60 32.67 -75.96
CA ALA A 433 -36.88 31.72 -74.89
C ALA A 433 -35.66 30.87 -74.47
N LYS A 434 -34.79 30.49 -75.42
CA LYS A 434 -33.60 29.67 -75.13
C LYS A 434 -32.57 30.44 -74.32
N LYS A 435 -32.39 31.74 -74.60
CA LYS A 435 -31.48 32.59 -73.82
C LYS A 435 -32.02 32.84 -72.41
N VAL A 436 -33.34 33.00 -72.28
CA VAL A 436 -34.00 33.16 -70.97
C VAL A 436 -33.82 31.89 -70.12
N GLU A 437 -34.05 30.71 -70.67
CA GLU A 437 -33.85 29.44 -69.97
C GLU A 437 -32.39 29.24 -69.53
N LYS A 438 -31.43 29.54 -70.41
CA LYS A 438 -30.00 29.50 -70.05
C LYS A 438 -29.66 30.48 -68.92
N PHE A 439 -30.19 31.70 -68.97
CA PHE A 439 -29.99 32.69 -67.91
C PHE A 439 -30.56 32.22 -66.56
N GLN A 440 -31.74 31.59 -66.56
CA GLN A 440 -32.32 30.98 -65.36
C GLN A 440 -31.45 29.83 -64.82
N SER A 441 -30.91 28.99 -65.72
CA SER A 441 -29.95 27.95 -65.32
C SER A 441 -28.68 28.52 -64.70
N ASP A 442 -28.14 29.62 -65.23
CA ASP A 442 -26.95 30.27 -64.68
C ASP A 442 -27.24 30.91 -63.29
N ILE A 443 -28.42 31.48 -63.09
CA ILE A 443 -28.90 31.96 -61.77
C ILE A 443 -28.95 30.82 -60.76
N GLU A 444 -29.49 29.68 -61.17
CA GLU A 444 -29.61 28.49 -60.33
C GLU A 444 -28.23 27.95 -59.92
N ILE A 445 -27.25 27.97 -60.83
CA ILE A 445 -25.85 27.62 -60.51
C ILE A 445 -25.26 28.61 -59.49
N LEU A 446 -25.49 29.91 -59.67
CA LEU A 446 -25.03 30.92 -58.71
C LEU A 446 -25.63 30.72 -57.32
N ARG A 447 -26.93 30.37 -57.25
CA ARG A 447 -27.61 30.02 -56.00
C ARG A 447 -26.93 28.83 -55.31
N LYS A 448 -26.66 27.75 -56.05
CA LYS A 448 -25.94 26.58 -55.53
C LYS A 448 -24.53 26.91 -55.03
N LEU A 449 -23.80 27.78 -55.73
CA LEU A 449 -22.48 28.25 -55.27
C LEU A 449 -22.56 29.02 -53.96
N ARG A 450 -23.58 29.87 -53.79
CA ARG A 450 -23.81 30.62 -52.54
C ARG A 450 -24.19 29.69 -51.38
N GLU A 451 -25.04 28.70 -51.63
CA GLU A 451 -25.38 27.64 -50.66
C GLU A 451 -24.14 26.83 -50.26
N ALA A 452 -23.31 26.43 -51.22
CA ALA A 452 -22.05 25.74 -50.97
C ALA A 452 -21.08 26.58 -50.12
N ARG A 453 -21.00 27.90 -50.36
CA ARG A 453 -20.19 28.82 -49.56
C ARG A 453 -20.70 28.92 -48.12
N GLU A 454 -22.02 28.99 -47.93
CA GLU A 454 -22.60 29.00 -46.58
C GLU A 454 -22.31 27.69 -45.84
N GLN A 455 -22.42 26.55 -46.53
CA GLN A 455 -22.12 25.24 -45.97
C GLN A 455 -20.65 25.12 -45.57
N LEU A 456 -19.71 25.52 -46.46
CA LEU A 456 -18.28 25.58 -46.12
C LEU A 456 -18.01 26.48 -44.91
N GLY A 457 -18.72 27.60 -44.79
CA GLY A 457 -18.63 28.47 -43.62
C GLY A 457 -19.10 27.81 -42.32
N LYS A 458 -20.14 26.96 -42.36
CA LYS A 458 -20.57 26.13 -41.22
C LYS A 458 -19.51 25.08 -40.88
N ASP A 459 -18.98 24.40 -41.89
CA ASP A 459 -17.96 23.35 -41.70
C ASP A 459 -16.67 23.92 -41.09
N ILE A 460 -16.20 25.09 -41.55
CA ILE A 460 -15.03 25.77 -40.97
C ILE A 460 -15.27 26.09 -39.49
N ARG A 461 -16.44 26.63 -39.12
CA ARG A 461 -16.77 26.92 -37.72
C ARG A 461 -16.81 25.66 -36.87
N ASN A 462 -17.41 24.59 -37.38
CA ASN A 462 -17.51 23.30 -36.69
C ASN A 462 -16.12 22.68 -36.45
N LYS A 463 -15.26 22.65 -37.50
CA LYS A 463 -13.88 22.18 -37.39
C LYS A 463 -13.04 23.03 -36.44
N PHE A 464 -13.21 24.35 -36.47
CA PHE A 464 -12.51 25.25 -35.55
C PHE A 464 -12.93 25.02 -34.09
N ALA A 465 -14.22 24.92 -33.81
CA ALA A 465 -14.72 24.61 -32.46
C ALA A 465 -14.20 23.25 -31.96
N ALA A 466 -14.17 22.23 -32.82
CA ALA A 466 -13.58 20.93 -32.48
C ALA A 466 -12.07 21.02 -32.19
N LEU A 467 -11.32 21.82 -32.97
CA LEU A 467 -9.90 22.06 -32.76
C LEU A 467 -9.62 22.79 -31.43
N GLU A 468 -10.44 23.78 -31.07
CA GLU A 468 -10.32 24.47 -29.78
C GLU A 468 -10.53 23.52 -28.60
N ILE A 469 -11.53 22.64 -28.67
CA ILE A 469 -11.79 21.62 -27.66
C ILE A 469 -10.60 20.66 -27.53
N ASP A 470 -9.97 20.23 -28.63
CA ASP A 470 -8.81 19.34 -28.59
C ASP A 470 -7.59 20.02 -27.96
N ASN A 471 -7.39 21.31 -28.25
CA ASN A 471 -6.38 22.12 -27.58
C ASN A 471 -6.70 22.35 -26.09
N MET A 472 -7.97 22.38 -25.69
CA MET A 472 -8.36 22.37 -24.28
C MET A 472 -8.04 21.02 -23.62
N CYS A 473 -8.34 19.89 -24.26
CA CYS A 473 -8.02 18.54 -23.77
C CYS A 473 -6.53 18.36 -23.47
N ARG A 474 -5.64 18.87 -24.34
CA ARG A 474 -4.18 18.86 -24.12
C ARG A 474 -3.74 19.69 -22.92
N ARG A 475 -4.47 20.76 -22.60
CA ARG A 475 -4.19 21.67 -21.47
C ARG A 475 -4.85 21.22 -20.16
N VAL A 476 -5.60 20.11 -20.16
CA VAL A 476 -6.20 19.55 -18.94
C VAL A 476 -5.08 18.97 -18.08
N THR A 477 -4.96 19.52 -16.88
CA THR A 477 -4.11 18.99 -15.80
C THR A 477 -4.99 18.42 -14.70
N ALA A 478 -4.43 17.63 -13.79
CA ALA A 478 -5.16 17.09 -12.64
C ALA A 478 -5.84 18.20 -11.82
N ALA A 479 -5.15 19.33 -11.59
CA ALA A 479 -5.70 20.47 -10.87
C ALA A 479 -6.91 21.09 -11.59
N LYS A 480 -6.85 21.24 -12.92
CA LYS A 480 -7.99 21.76 -13.70
C LYS A 480 -9.17 20.79 -13.72
N ALA A 481 -8.90 19.48 -13.77
CA ALA A 481 -9.94 18.47 -13.75
C ALA A 481 -10.67 18.44 -12.39
N SER A 482 -9.94 18.51 -11.29
CA SER A 482 -10.53 18.57 -9.95
C SER A 482 -11.30 19.88 -9.71
N GLU A 483 -10.76 21.02 -10.13
CA GLU A 483 -11.43 22.32 -10.04
C GLU A 483 -12.73 22.34 -10.85
N ALA A 484 -12.74 21.77 -12.06
CA ALA A 484 -13.94 21.68 -12.88
C ALA A 484 -15.04 20.85 -12.19
N LYS A 485 -14.68 19.73 -11.58
CA LYS A 485 -15.62 18.89 -10.84
C LYS A 485 -16.16 19.59 -9.60
N MET A 486 -15.31 20.35 -8.89
CA MET A 486 -15.72 21.16 -7.75
C MET A 486 -16.68 22.28 -8.16
N LYS A 487 -16.40 22.98 -9.26
CA LYS A 487 -17.31 23.99 -9.83
C LYS A 487 -18.65 23.39 -10.23
N GLN A 488 -18.64 22.22 -10.90
CA GLN A 488 -19.87 21.53 -11.27
C GLN A 488 -20.69 21.09 -10.04
N ALA A 489 -20.04 20.61 -8.99
CA ALA A 489 -20.69 20.28 -7.73
C ALA A 489 -21.30 21.53 -7.06
N MET A 490 -20.58 22.66 -7.08
CA MET A 490 -21.08 23.93 -6.56
C MET A 490 -22.28 24.45 -7.36
N THR A 491 -22.24 24.41 -8.69
CA THR A 491 -23.36 24.84 -9.53
C THR A 491 -24.58 23.95 -9.30
N ASN A 492 -24.40 22.63 -9.22
CA ASN A 492 -25.50 21.70 -8.96
C ASN A 492 -26.12 21.91 -7.56
N ASN A 493 -25.30 22.22 -6.55
CA ASN A 493 -25.80 22.52 -5.21
C ASN A 493 -26.53 23.86 -5.15
N MET A 494 -26.04 24.91 -5.82
CA MET A 494 -26.71 26.22 -5.85
C MET A 494 -28.06 26.14 -6.59
N SER A 495 -28.18 25.34 -7.64
CA SER A 495 -29.45 25.10 -8.33
C SER A 495 -30.47 24.35 -7.45
N ARG A 496 -30.02 23.53 -6.49
CA ARG A 496 -30.90 22.83 -5.54
C ARG A 496 -31.32 23.68 -4.33
N SER A 497 -30.50 24.65 -3.90
CA SER A 497 -30.87 25.55 -2.80
C SER A 497 -31.80 26.70 -3.23
N GLY A 498 -32.26 26.72 -4.49
CA GLY A 498 -33.27 27.66 -4.98
C GLY A 498 -34.67 27.46 -4.38
N SER A 499 -34.90 26.39 -3.61
CA SER A 499 -36.03 26.33 -2.68
C SER A 499 -35.75 27.27 -1.52
N ALA A 500 -36.07 28.55 -1.73
CA ALA A 500 -36.25 29.50 -0.66
C ALA A 500 -37.00 28.80 0.48
N PRO A 501 -36.52 28.85 1.74
CA PRO A 501 -37.33 28.41 2.85
C PRO A 501 -38.57 29.29 2.77
N THR A 502 -39.69 28.70 2.35
CA THR A 502 -41.00 29.33 2.41
C THR A 502 -41.17 29.69 3.87
N LEU A 503 -40.84 30.94 4.21
CA LEU A 503 -41.28 31.63 5.39
C LEU A 503 -42.77 31.32 5.45
N LYS A 504 -43.14 30.41 6.35
CA LYS A 504 -44.52 30.13 6.70
C LYS A 504 -45.08 31.48 7.16
N LYS A 505 -45.67 32.23 6.23
CA LYS A 505 -46.62 33.29 6.53
C LYS A 505 -47.70 32.59 7.33
N LYS A 506 -47.64 32.81 8.64
CA LYS A 506 -48.68 32.46 9.60
C LYS A 506 -49.97 33.12 9.08
N SER A 507 -50.82 32.35 8.40
CA SER A 507 -52.11 32.82 7.92
C SER A 507 -53.00 33.02 9.15
N THR A 508 -53.20 34.28 9.51
CA THR A 508 -54.33 34.69 10.32
C THR A 508 -55.59 34.52 9.48
N ASN A 509 -56.53 33.74 10.02
CA ASN A 509 -57.95 33.74 9.70
C ASN A 509 -58.48 35.15 9.42
N ALA A 510 -59.10 35.35 8.25
CA ALA A 510 -60.30 36.16 8.05
C ALA A 510 -60.77 35.91 6.60
N THR A 511 -61.83 35.11 6.40
CA THR A 511 -63.22 35.60 6.22
C THR A 511 -63.48 36.04 4.77
N GLU A 512 -64.01 35.10 3.99
CA GLU A 512 -65.32 35.21 3.30
C GLU A 512 -65.54 36.44 2.40
N PHE A 513 -65.52 36.24 1.08
CA PHE A 513 -66.57 36.79 0.21
C PHE A 513 -66.63 36.04 -1.13
N SER A 514 -67.81 35.48 -1.39
CA SER A 514 -68.24 34.75 -2.58
C SER A 514 -68.83 35.72 -3.61
N LEU A 515 -68.79 35.32 -4.89
CA LEU A 515 -69.69 35.61 -6.04
C LEU A 515 -68.84 35.34 -7.30
N ASP A 516 -69.01 34.25 -8.05
CA ASP A 516 -70.19 33.71 -8.77
C ASP A 516 -70.57 34.50 -10.03
N GLU A 517 -70.90 33.72 -11.08
CA GLU A 517 -71.36 34.05 -12.44
C GLU A 517 -70.36 34.78 -13.37
N GLY A 518 -70.07 34.35 -14.60
CA GLY A 518 -70.86 33.57 -15.55
C GLY A 518 -71.23 34.47 -16.72
N ALA A 519 -70.72 34.17 -17.94
CA ALA A 519 -71.30 34.45 -19.28
C ALA A 519 -70.27 34.83 -20.36
N GLU A 520 -70.29 34.00 -21.41
CA GLU A 520 -70.34 34.33 -22.86
C GLU A 520 -69.28 35.23 -23.56
N SER A 521 -68.80 34.65 -24.68
CA SER A 521 -68.10 35.13 -25.89
C SER A 521 -68.61 36.47 -26.50
N PRO A 522 -68.16 36.97 -27.68
CA PRO A 522 -67.07 36.58 -28.62
C PRO A 522 -66.19 37.76 -29.13
N ASP A 523 -65.28 37.47 -30.07
CA ASP A 523 -64.70 38.32 -31.14
C ASP A 523 -64.65 39.85 -31.00
N SER A 524 -63.45 40.42 -31.11
CA SER A 524 -63.22 41.55 -32.03
C SER A 524 -61.75 41.82 -32.27
N GLU A 525 -61.47 42.09 -33.55
CA GLU A 525 -60.21 42.49 -34.11
C GLU A 525 -59.71 43.85 -33.60
N LYS A 526 -58.39 44.03 -33.81
CA LYS A 526 -57.67 45.25 -34.24
C LYS A 526 -56.70 45.94 -33.26
N PRO A 527 -55.64 46.54 -33.83
CA PRO A 527 -54.35 46.79 -33.20
C PRO A 527 -54.23 48.24 -32.72
N MET A 528 -53.26 48.52 -31.85
CA MET A 528 -52.46 49.75 -31.89
C MET A 528 -51.33 49.70 -30.86
N THR A 529 -50.14 50.08 -31.34
CA THR A 529 -48.98 50.56 -30.56
C THR A 529 -49.38 51.60 -29.51
N PRO A 530 -48.62 51.79 -28.42
CA PRO A 530 -47.58 52.83 -28.41
C PRO A 530 -46.32 52.45 -27.58
N ALA A 531 -45.11 52.81 -28.03
CA ALA A 531 -44.35 54.00 -27.64
C ALA A 531 -43.82 54.00 -26.18
N THR A 532 -42.49 53.91 -26.10
CA THR A 532 -41.59 54.86 -25.41
C THR A 532 -41.71 55.07 -23.89
N ALA A 533 -40.73 54.53 -23.15
CA ALA A 533 -40.07 55.17 -22.00
C ALA A 533 -38.66 54.53 -21.88
N ALA A 534 -37.55 55.18 -22.24
CA ALA A 534 -36.90 56.35 -21.64
C ALA A 534 -36.41 56.10 -20.19
N GLY A 535 -35.09 56.11 -19.99
CA GLY A 535 -34.40 56.05 -18.69
C GLY A 535 -33.10 55.23 -18.78
N SER A 536 -32.04 55.69 -19.46
CA SER A 536 -31.01 56.62 -18.94
C SER A 536 -30.12 56.02 -17.85
N ALA A 537 -28.89 55.64 -18.21
CA ALA A 537 -27.69 55.86 -17.39
C ALA A 537 -26.41 55.62 -18.22
N VAL A 538 -25.82 56.75 -18.62
CA VAL A 538 -24.53 56.91 -19.28
C VAL A 538 -23.38 56.57 -18.33
N LYS A 539 -22.37 55.83 -18.79
CA LYS A 539 -20.94 56.07 -18.45
C LYS A 539 -19.97 55.39 -19.43
N THR A 540 -19.29 56.26 -20.19
CA THR A 540 -17.88 56.20 -20.62
C THR A 540 -17.38 55.05 -21.50
N VAL A 541 -17.34 55.30 -22.82
CA VAL A 541 -16.29 54.80 -23.73
C VAL A 541 -15.80 56.00 -24.55
N LYS A 542 -14.69 56.59 -24.12
CA LYS A 542 -13.93 57.60 -24.87
C LYS A 542 -12.44 57.31 -24.70
N GLU A 543 -11.98 56.24 -25.30
CA GLU A 543 -10.57 55.97 -25.59
C GLU A 543 -10.53 54.85 -26.65
N LEU A 544 -9.56 54.91 -27.55
CA LEU A 544 -9.32 54.02 -28.71
C LEU A 544 -10.06 54.37 -30.01
N LYS A 545 -9.77 55.56 -30.56
CA LYS A 545 -9.73 55.71 -32.03
C LYS A 545 -8.76 56.81 -32.46
N GLU A 546 -7.48 56.61 -32.16
CA GLU A 546 -6.40 57.45 -32.70
C GLU A 546 -5.09 56.65 -32.77
N ALA A 547 -4.95 55.80 -33.80
CA ALA A 547 -3.67 55.20 -34.22
C ALA A 547 -3.87 54.42 -35.54
N ALA A 548 -4.06 55.12 -36.65
CA ALA A 548 -3.85 54.56 -38.00
C ALA A 548 -3.86 55.67 -39.06
N LYS A 549 -3.01 56.70 -38.92
CA LYS A 549 -2.75 57.62 -40.02
C LYS A 549 -1.45 58.41 -39.82
N GLU A 550 -0.30 57.78 -40.09
CA GLU A 550 0.93 58.48 -40.46
C GLU A 550 1.96 57.47 -40.99
N GLY A 551 2.71 57.85 -42.03
CA GLY A 551 3.79 57.03 -42.57
C GLY A 551 3.73 56.79 -44.08
N LYS A 552 3.65 57.87 -44.85
CA LYS A 552 3.91 57.90 -46.29
C LYS A 552 5.23 58.63 -46.48
N GLU A 553 6.34 57.93 -46.64
CA GLU A 553 7.57 58.49 -47.18
C GLU A 553 8.45 57.39 -47.79
N SER A 554 8.72 57.54 -49.08
CA SER A 554 9.66 56.79 -49.90
C SER A 554 11.11 57.14 -49.58
N PRO A 555 12.08 56.31 -50.00
CA PRO A 555 13.03 56.84 -50.97
C PRO A 555 13.37 55.91 -52.13
N LYS A 556 13.80 56.58 -53.20
CA LYS A 556 14.26 56.09 -54.50
C LYS A 556 15.65 55.42 -54.42
N GLU A 557 15.93 54.67 -55.49
CA GLU A 557 17.24 54.40 -56.12
C GLU A 557 18.24 53.46 -55.41
N ALA A 558 18.44 52.27 -56.00
CA ALA A 558 19.70 51.94 -56.66
C ALA A 558 19.56 50.68 -57.54
N PHE A 559 20.03 50.85 -58.77
CA PHE A 559 20.09 49.94 -59.90
C PHE A 559 21.31 48.99 -59.79
N LYS A 560 21.13 47.68 -60.05
CA LYS A 560 22.13 46.74 -60.65
C LYS A 560 21.46 45.37 -60.82
N GLU A 561 20.87 45.03 -61.95
CA GLU A 561 21.49 44.60 -63.21
C GLU A 561 22.50 43.44 -63.04
N GLN A 562 22.01 42.21 -63.22
CA GLN A 562 22.76 41.13 -63.86
C GLN A 562 21.77 40.12 -64.48
N ALA A 563 21.67 40.22 -65.80
CA ALA A 563 21.02 39.26 -66.67
C ALA A 563 21.88 37.98 -66.80
N LYS A 564 21.21 36.83 -66.90
CA LYS A 564 21.73 35.69 -67.65
C LYS A 564 20.57 34.86 -68.20
N ASP A 565 20.58 34.78 -69.52
CA ASP A 565 19.61 34.12 -70.39
C ASP A 565 19.48 32.60 -70.18
N PRO A 566 18.34 32.02 -70.63
CA PRO A 566 18.12 30.58 -70.71
C PRO A 566 18.66 30.01 -72.03
N LYS A 567 19.28 28.81 -71.97
CA LYS A 567 19.63 28.05 -73.18
C LYS A 567 19.33 26.56 -72.97
N GLU A 568 18.21 26.15 -73.58
CA GLU A 568 17.87 24.90 -74.30
C GLU A 568 18.42 23.50 -73.91
N PRO A 569 17.66 22.42 -74.27
CA PRO A 569 17.71 21.08 -73.69
C PRO A 569 18.64 20.15 -74.50
N PRO A 570 18.88 18.86 -74.12
CA PRO A 570 17.93 17.79 -74.53
C PRO A 570 17.96 16.46 -73.72
N LYS A 571 17.02 15.57 -74.09
CA LYS A 571 17.13 14.09 -74.25
C LYS A 571 16.92 13.11 -73.09
N GLU A 572 15.94 12.23 -73.38
CA GLU A 572 15.96 10.76 -73.33
C GLU A 572 15.63 10.03 -72.02
N ALA A 573 14.60 9.20 -72.16
CA ALA A 573 14.06 8.24 -71.22
C ALA A 573 14.91 6.95 -71.12
N PRO A 574 14.69 6.16 -70.06
CA PRO A 574 14.63 4.71 -70.19
C PRO A 574 13.30 4.19 -69.57
N LYS A 575 12.42 3.60 -70.37
CA LYS A 575 12.27 2.14 -70.64
C LYS A 575 11.96 1.30 -69.39
N GLU A 576 10.69 0.89 -69.32
CA GLU A 576 10.17 -0.29 -68.62
C GLU A 576 10.98 -1.55 -68.96
N PRO A 577 10.99 -2.54 -68.05
CA PRO A 577 11.10 -3.93 -68.45
C PRO A 577 9.74 -4.64 -68.34
N GLU A 578 9.32 -5.17 -69.48
CA GLU A 578 8.21 -6.10 -69.67
C GLU A 578 8.37 -7.42 -68.89
N ALA A 579 7.22 -8.03 -68.67
CA ALA A 579 7.01 -9.39 -68.22
C ALA A 579 7.64 -10.46 -69.14
N LYS A 580 8.19 -11.50 -68.53
CA LYS A 580 8.31 -12.87 -69.09
C LYS A 580 7.96 -13.84 -67.97
N GLU A 581 6.78 -14.46 -68.04
CA GLU A 581 6.52 -15.78 -68.63
C GLU A 581 7.16 -16.94 -67.86
N ALA A 582 6.29 -17.78 -67.30
CA ALA A 582 6.58 -19.04 -66.64
C ALA A 582 7.19 -20.08 -67.60
N PRO A 583 7.79 -21.16 -67.07
CA PRO A 583 7.07 -22.41 -67.21
C PRO A 583 7.11 -23.36 -65.99
N LYS A 584 6.04 -24.14 -65.94
CA LYS A 584 5.79 -25.43 -65.28
C LYS A 584 7.03 -26.26 -64.92
N GLU A 585 7.08 -26.78 -63.68
CA GLU A 585 7.20 -28.23 -63.44
C GLU A 585 6.75 -28.62 -62.02
N ALA A 586 6.10 -29.78 -61.95
CA ALA A 586 5.37 -30.34 -60.81
C ALA A 586 6.28 -31.28 -59.97
N PRO A 587 5.79 -31.82 -58.83
CA PRO A 587 6.62 -32.26 -57.72
C PRO A 587 7.09 -33.71 -57.82
N LYS A 588 8.24 -34.01 -57.21
CA LYS A 588 8.65 -35.38 -56.90
C LYS A 588 8.62 -35.66 -55.40
N GLU A 589 8.00 -36.80 -55.12
CA GLU A 589 7.85 -37.51 -53.86
C GLU A 589 9.19 -37.90 -53.21
N ALA A 590 9.23 -37.85 -51.88
CA ALA A 590 9.90 -38.78 -50.95
C ALA A 590 9.31 -38.47 -49.56
N LYS A 591 8.45 -39.30 -48.92
CA LYS A 591 8.64 -40.65 -48.34
C LYS A 591 9.88 -40.77 -47.45
N ASP A 592 9.68 -40.58 -46.15
CA ASP A 592 9.97 -41.50 -45.01
C ASP A 592 10.02 -40.67 -43.72
N ALA A 593 9.13 -40.84 -42.74
CA ALA A 593 8.98 -41.93 -41.76
C ALA A 593 9.87 -41.77 -40.51
N GLY A 594 9.23 -41.81 -39.33
CA GLY A 594 9.87 -41.85 -37.99
C GLY A 594 9.42 -40.70 -37.08
N ASN A 595 8.31 -40.77 -36.34
CA ASN A 595 8.04 -41.56 -35.12
C ASN A 595 8.68 -40.96 -33.85
N GLU A 596 7.87 -40.31 -33.00
CA GLU A 596 7.95 -40.18 -31.52
C GLU A 596 6.82 -39.21 -31.07
N ALA A 597 5.64 -39.70 -30.68
CA ALA A 597 5.22 -40.01 -29.30
C ALA A 597 5.41 -38.82 -28.33
N ASN A 598 4.44 -37.92 -28.13
CA ASN A 598 3.16 -38.04 -27.40
C ASN A 598 3.33 -38.11 -25.87
N GLU A 599 3.08 -37.01 -25.16
CA GLU A 599 2.44 -36.99 -23.83
C GLU A 599 1.99 -35.56 -23.44
N SER A 600 0.69 -35.31 -23.53
CA SER A 600 -0.05 -34.28 -22.81
C SER A 600 -1.37 -34.91 -22.34
N PRO A 601 -1.74 -34.87 -21.06
CA PRO A 601 -3.08 -35.29 -20.64
C PRO A 601 -4.00 -34.08 -20.50
N GLU A 602 -4.96 -33.97 -21.43
CA GLU A 602 -6.25 -33.33 -21.16
C GLU A 602 -7.17 -34.39 -20.54
N GLY A 603 -7.56 -34.17 -19.29
CA GLY A 603 -8.55 -35.00 -18.59
C GLY A 603 -9.95 -34.47 -18.84
N ASN A 604 -10.76 -35.26 -19.55
CA ASN A 604 -12.15 -34.99 -19.83
C ASN A 604 -13.09 -35.59 -18.76
N GLU A 605 -14.21 -34.90 -18.57
CA GLU A 605 -15.52 -35.27 -18.03
C GLU A 605 -15.76 -36.71 -17.50
N SER A 606 -16.33 -36.79 -16.29
CA SER A 606 -17.28 -37.84 -15.93
C SER A 606 -18.54 -37.21 -15.30
N ALA A 607 -19.61 -37.15 -16.10
CA ALA A 607 -20.97 -37.07 -15.61
C ALA A 607 -21.37 -38.46 -15.08
N ASP A 608 -21.89 -38.52 -13.86
CA ASP A 608 -22.61 -39.71 -13.39
C ASP A 608 -23.97 -39.30 -12.81
N ALA A 609 -24.94 -40.13 -13.12
CA ALA A 609 -26.36 -39.89 -13.03
C ALA A 609 -26.97 -40.38 -11.70
N ALA A 610 -28.16 -39.89 -11.43
CA ALA A 610 -29.01 -40.22 -10.28
C ALA A 610 -29.39 -41.71 -10.17
N LYS A 611 -29.44 -42.23 -8.92
CA LYS A 611 -30.58 -42.93 -8.26
C LYS A 611 -30.13 -43.76 -7.05
N ALA A 612 -30.54 -43.33 -5.85
CA ALA A 612 -31.10 -44.14 -4.76
C ALA A 612 -31.67 -43.19 -3.71
#